data_AF-B6VN61-F1
#
_entry.id   AF-B6VN61-F1
#
_cell.length_a   1.000
_cell.length_b   1.000
_cell.length_c   1.000
_cell.angle_alpha   90.00
_cell.angle_beta   90.00
_cell.angle_gamma   90.00
#
_symmetry.space_group_name_H-M   'P 1'
#
loop_
_entity.id
_entity.type
_entity.pdbx_description
1 polymer ?
#
loop_
_entity_poly.entity_id
_entity_poly.type
_entity_poly.pdbx_seq_one_letter_code
_entity_poly.pdbx_strand_id
1 'polypeptide(L)'
;VYANRLGNGDMESGDGMKYKGRGGIQLTGKDNYSGFNDFYKAHWMDSIDFLDEPSKLEEAVYCIRSAVYFWLRENLFKIADQGNDDSTVDKITAKINFHTDSYEERRKQFNRIIIQHIFDDAFK
;
A
#
# COMPACT_ATOMS: atom_id res chain seq x y z
N VAL A 1 -0.36 19.22 7.75
CA VAL A 1 -1.48 18.29 7.45
C VAL A 1 -1.35 16.96 8.20
N TYR A 2 -0.17 16.34 8.28
CA TYR A 2 0.02 15.05 8.97
C TYR A 2 0.67 15.11 10.37
N ALA A 3 0.83 16.30 10.96
CA ALA A 3 1.38 16.41 12.32
C ALA A 3 0.47 15.69 13.33
N ASN A 4 1.08 14.99 14.29
CA ASN A 4 0.41 14.22 15.35
C ASN A 4 -0.57 13.16 14.83
N ARG A 5 -0.32 12.59 13.65
CA ARG A 5 -1.13 11.53 13.03
C ARG A 5 -0.23 10.42 12.50
N LEU A 6 -0.68 9.18 12.56
CA LEU A 6 0.03 8.02 11.97
C LEU A 6 1.48 7.90 12.46
N GLY A 7 1.72 8.16 13.74
CA GLY A 7 3.05 8.12 14.37
C GLY A 7 3.94 9.34 14.13
N ASN A 8 3.49 10.30 13.31
CA ASN A 8 4.25 11.53 13.10
C ASN A 8 4.23 12.39 14.36
N GLY A 9 5.37 13.01 14.66
CA GLY A 9 5.45 14.10 15.64
C GLY A 9 4.68 15.36 15.20
N ASP A 10 4.90 16.44 15.94
CA ASP A 10 4.34 17.75 15.63
C ASP A 10 4.88 18.33 14.32
N MET A 11 4.50 19.58 14.00
CA MET A 11 4.97 20.22 12.78
C MET A 11 6.49 20.46 12.78
N GLU A 12 7.08 20.73 13.93
CA GLU A 12 8.51 21.02 14.09
C GLU A 12 9.36 19.77 13.86
N SER A 13 8.84 18.58 14.16
CA SER A 13 9.50 17.30 13.88
C SER A 13 9.84 17.07 12.41
N GLY A 14 9.11 17.71 11.48
CA GLY A 14 9.24 17.47 10.04
C GLY A 14 8.70 16.11 9.56
N ASP A 15 8.18 15.27 10.48
CA ASP A 15 7.74 13.90 10.18
C ASP A 15 6.66 13.87 9.09
N GLY A 16 5.75 14.86 9.08
CA GLY A 16 4.70 14.93 8.07
C GLY A 16 5.21 15.10 6.64
N MET A 17 6.35 15.75 6.44
CA MET A 17 7.00 15.87 5.13
C MET A 17 7.90 14.67 4.85
N LYS A 18 8.63 14.21 5.87
CA LYS A 18 9.54 13.06 5.76
C LYS A 18 8.78 11.79 5.37
N TYR A 19 7.68 11.48 6.04
CA TYR A 19 6.85 10.28 5.85
C TYR A 19 5.56 10.55 5.06
N LYS A 20 5.62 11.42 4.06
CA LYS A 20 4.52 11.65 3.12
C LYS A 20 4.17 10.38 2.31
N GLY A 21 3.01 10.38 1.66
CA GLY A 21 2.57 9.27 0.80
C GLY A 21 3.58 8.93 -0.31
N ARG A 22 3.98 7.66 -0.39
CA ARG A 22 4.88 7.12 -1.44
C ARG A 22 4.48 5.70 -1.87
N GLY A 23 5.03 5.27 -3.00
CA GLY A 23 4.80 3.94 -3.56
C GLY A 23 3.38 3.72 -4.09
N GLY A 24 3.09 2.48 -4.48
CA GLY A 24 1.89 2.12 -5.23
C GLY A 24 0.59 2.24 -4.44
N ILE A 25 0.65 2.09 -3.11
CA ILE A 25 -0.51 2.21 -2.20
C ILE A 25 -0.53 3.53 -1.42
N GLN A 26 0.36 4.47 -1.74
CA GLN A 26 0.51 5.73 -1.00
C GLN A 26 0.75 5.49 0.52
N LEU A 27 1.75 4.67 0.86
CA LEU A 27 2.13 4.40 2.23
C LEU A 27 2.50 5.73 2.92
N THR A 28 1.82 6.07 4.02
CA THR A 28 1.88 7.41 4.63
C THR A 28 2.00 7.32 6.15
N GLY A 29 2.84 8.17 6.75
CA GLY A 29 3.01 8.31 8.20
C GLY A 29 4.06 7.37 8.78
N LYS A 30 4.75 7.84 9.82
CA LYS A 30 5.89 7.17 10.45
C LYS A 30 5.58 5.75 10.93
N ASP A 31 4.41 5.50 11.50
CA ASP A 31 4.03 4.15 11.97
C ASP A 31 4.01 3.14 10.82
N ASN A 32 3.48 3.55 9.67
CA ASN A 32 3.40 2.70 8.49
C ASN A 32 4.78 2.46 7.87
N TYR A 33 5.63 3.50 7.85
CA TYR A 33 7.02 3.36 7.41
C TYR A 33 7.82 2.45 8.34
N SER A 34 7.65 2.56 9.65
CA SER A 34 8.33 1.70 10.63
C SER A 34 7.89 0.26 10.49
N GLY A 35 6.58 0.01 10.42
CA GLY A 35 6.09 -1.36 10.23
C GLY A 35 6.53 -1.97 8.91
N PHE A 36 6.60 -1.18 7.83
CA PHE A 36 7.18 -1.65 6.57
C PHE A 36 8.68 -1.94 6.70
N ASN A 37 9.44 -1.08 7.38
CA ASN A 37 10.88 -1.27 7.61
C ASN A 37 11.15 -2.59 8.34
N ASP A 38 10.40 -2.87 9.41
CA ASP A 38 10.54 -4.10 10.20
C ASP A 38 10.11 -5.33 9.40
N PHE A 39 8.97 -5.25 8.71
CA PHE A 39 8.52 -6.30 7.79
C PHE A 39 9.58 -6.57 6.72
N TYR A 40 10.18 -5.52 6.15
CA TYR A 40 11.16 -5.65 5.10
C TYR A 40 12.42 -6.38 5.58
N LYS A 41 12.99 -5.95 6.71
CA LYS A 41 14.18 -6.56 7.32
C LYS A 41 13.96 -8.02 7.70
N ALA A 42 12.72 -8.42 8.00
CA ALA A 42 12.38 -9.81 8.31
C ALA A 42 12.27 -10.72 7.06
N HIS A 43 12.04 -10.16 5.87
CA HIS A 43 11.74 -10.94 4.66
C HIS A 43 12.80 -10.83 3.57
N TRP A 44 13.64 -9.79 3.60
CA TRP A 44 14.69 -9.58 2.60
C TRP A 44 16.05 -9.31 3.25
N MET A 45 17.13 -9.70 2.55
CA MET A 45 18.50 -9.71 3.07
C MET A 45 19.24 -8.36 2.95
N ASP A 46 18.65 -7.39 2.27
CA ASP A 46 19.21 -6.08 1.99
C ASP A 46 19.01 -5.12 3.18
N SER A 47 20.07 -4.38 3.52
CA SER A 47 20.16 -3.56 4.74
C SER A 47 19.63 -2.13 4.54
N ILE A 48 18.45 -1.99 3.94
CA ILE A 48 17.85 -0.68 3.69
C ILE A 48 17.08 -0.24 4.93
N ASP A 49 17.22 1.03 5.30
CA ASP A 49 16.39 1.65 6.33
C ASP A 49 15.44 2.68 5.73
N PHE A 50 14.16 2.35 5.67
CA PHE A 50 13.13 3.23 5.10
C PHE A 50 12.76 4.40 6.02
N LEU A 51 13.20 4.38 7.29
CA LEU A 51 13.06 5.53 8.19
C LEU A 51 14.12 6.59 7.89
N ASP A 52 15.30 6.19 7.45
CA ASP A 52 16.37 7.11 7.06
C ASP A 52 16.26 7.53 5.59
N GLU A 53 15.90 6.59 4.71
CA GLU A 53 15.76 6.82 3.27
C GLU A 53 14.31 6.60 2.76
N PRO A 54 13.33 7.40 3.21
CA PRO A 54 11.92 7.19 2.88
C PRO A 54 11.61 7.31 1.37
N SER A 55 12.45 8.01 0.59
CA SER A 55 12.32 8.11 -0.87
C SER A 55 12.53 6.79 -1.60
N LYS A 56 13.16 5.78 -0.98
CA LYS A 56 13.33 4.45 -1.57
C LYS A 56 12.00 3.83 -1.97
N LEU A 57 10.90 4.12 -1.27
CA LEU A 57 9.56 3.66 -1.64
C LEU A 57 9.07 4.09 -3.02
N GLU A 58 9.74 5.06 -3.67
CA GLU A 58 9.46 5.49 -5.05
C GLU A 58 10.15 4.60 -6.09
N GLU A 59 11.17 3.82 -5.71
CA GLU A 59 11.81 2.85 -6.59
C GLU A 59 10.90 1.63 -6.82
N ALA A 60 10.90 1.10 -8.05
CA ALA A 60 9.92 0.11 -8.50
C ALA A 60 9.79 -1.12 -7.58
N VAL A 61 10.92 -1.67 -7.10
CA VAL A 61 10.94 -2.85 -6.23
C VAL A 61 10.27 -2.55 -4.88
N TYR A 62 10.61 -1.43 -4.25
CA TYR A 62 10.09 -1.09 -2.91
C TYR A 62 8.67 -0.56 -2.97
N CYS A 63 8.31 0.11 -4.07
CA CYS A 63 6.94 0.49 -4.39
C CYS A 63 6.01 -0.74 -4.33
N ILE A 64 6.35 -1.83 -5.01
CA ILE A 64 5.56 -3.07 -4.98
C ILE A 64 5.63 -3.77 -3.62
N ARG A 65 6.82 -3.92 -3.02
CA ARG A 65 6.97 -4.58 -1.71
C ARG A 65 6.16 -3.90 -0.60
N SER A 66 6.09 -2.57 -0.60
CA SER A 66 5.26 -1.81 0.35
C SER A 66 3.75 -2.03 0.16
N ALA A 67 3.31 -2.20 -1.09
CA ALA A 67 1.91 -2.54 -1.38
C ALA A 67 1.58 -3.97 -0.91
N VAL A 68 2.49 -4.92 -1.10
CA VAL A 68 2.37 -6.29 -0.57
C VAL A 68 2.33 -6.29 0.96
N TYR A 69 3.20 -5.52 1.62
CA TYR A 69 3.17 -5.36 3.07
C TYR A 69 1.79 -4.89 3.56
N PHE A 70 1.25 -3.81 2.97
CA PHE A 70 -0.07 -3.31 3.32
C PHE A 70 -1.16 -4.37 3.09
N TRP A 71 -1.11 -5.04 1.94
CA TRP A 71 -2.05 -6.11 1.57
C TRP A 71 -2.09 -7.24 2.60
N LEU A 72 -0.93 -7.68 3.08
CA LEU A 72 -0.80 -8.73 4.08
C LEU A 72 -1.23 -8.26 5.46
N ARG A 73 -0.77 -7.09 5.91
CA ARG A 73 -1.10 -6.52 7.22
C ARG A 73 -2.60 -6.35 7.40
N GLU A 74 -3.28 -5.80 6.39
CA GLU A 74 -4.73 -5.58 6.41
C GLU A 74 -5.54 -6.83 6.07
N ASN A 75 -4.89 -7.98 5.85
CA ASN A 75 -5.51 -9.26 5.51
C ASN A 75 -6.42 -9.18 4.27
N LEU A 76 -6.06 -8.37 3.26
CA LEU A 76 -6.92 -8.13 2.10
C LEU A 76 -7.10 -9.39 1.23
N PHE A 77 -6.14 -10.31 1.26
CA PHE A 77 -6.26 -11.62 0.63
C PHE A 77 -7.49 -12.41 1.11
N LYS A 78 -7.86 -12.33 2.40
CA LYS A 78 -9.07 -13.01 2.93
C LYS A 78 -10.37 -12.47 2.35
N ILE A 79 -10.35 -11.21 1.90
CA ILE A 79 -11.49 -10.61 1.20
C ILE A 79 -11.46 -11.07 -0.25
N ALA A 80 -10.29 -11.04 -0.91
CA ALA A 80 -10.12 -11.53 -2.27
C ALA A 80 -10.49 -13.01 -2.45
N ASP A 81 -10.24 -13.85 -1.43
CA ASP A 81 -10.64 -15.27 -1.42
C ASP A 81 -12.16 -15.48 -1.48
N GLN A 82 -12.97 -14.43 -1.24
CA GLN A 82 -14.44 -14.50 -1.32
C GLN A 82 -14.96 -14.41 -2.76
N GLY A 83 -14.14 -13.95 -3.72
CA GLY A 83 -14.53 -13.83 -5.12
C GLY A 83 -13.84 -12.68 -5.85
N ASN A 84 -14.23 -12.50 -7.11
CA ASN A 84 -13.71 -11.47 -8.01
C ASN A 84 -14.83 -10.56 -8.55
N ASP A 85 -15.89 -10.38 -7.77
CA ASP A 85 -17.02 -9.51 -8.13
C ASP A 85 -16.87 -8.08 -7.61
N ASP A 86 -17.73 -7.20 -8.10
CA ASP A 86 -17.80 -5.79 -7.71
C ASP A 86 -17.96 -5.62 -6.18
N SER A 87 -18.70 -6.51 -5.50
CA SER A 87 -18.85 -6.47 -4.04
C SER A 87 -17.53 -6.70 -3.32
N THR A 88 -16.73 -7.63 -3.81
CA THR A 88 -15.41 -7.95 -3.25
C THR A 88 -14.42 -6.81 -3.48
N VAL A 89 -14.43 -6.22 -4.68
CA VAL A 89 -13.63 -5.02 -5.00
C VAL A 89 -14.00 -3.85 -4.08
N ASP A 90 -15.29 -3.65 -3.81
CA ASP A 90 -15.76 -2.58 -2.93
C ASP A 90 -15.32 -2.80 -1.48
N LYS A 91 -15.40 -4.04 -0.95
CA LYS A 91 -14.90 -4.36 0.39
C LYS A 91 -13.40 -4.05 0.55
N ILE A 92 -12.59 -4.38 -0.45
CA ILE A 92 -11.15 -4.09 -0.47
C ILE A 92 -10.92 -2.58 -0.59
N THR A 93 -11.68 -1.90 -1.45
CA THR A 93 -11.61 -0.44 -1.60
C THR A 93 -11.91 0.28 -0.29
N ALA A 94 -12.92 -0.15 0.46
CA ALA A 94 -13.28 0.42 1.76
C ALA A 94 -12.17 0.25 2.82
N LYS A 95 -11.39 -0.83 2.74
CA LYS A 95 -10.20 -1.04 3.59
C LYS A 95 -9.04 -0.13 3.21
N ILE A 96 -8.83 0.09 1.91
CA ILE A 96 -7.76 0.96 1.41
C ILE A 96 -8.09 2.43 1.65
N ASN A 97 -9.33 2.84 1.38
CA ASN A 97 -9.77 4.24 1.49
C ASN A 97 -11.29 4.33 1.73
N PHE A 98 -11.69 4.27 3.00
CA PHE A 98 -13.09 4.15 3.45
C PHE A 98 -14.05 5.22 2.87
N HIS A 99 -13.60 6.47 2.71
CA HIS A 99 -14.43 7.61 2.26
C HIS A 99 -14.10 8.09 0.84
N THR A 100 -13.84 7.15 -0.08
CA THR A 100 -13.51 7.49 -1.47
C THR A 100 -14.72 7.48 -2.38
N ASP A 101 -14.72 8.30 -3.42
CA ASP A 101 -15.66 8.21 -4.55
C ASP A 101 -15.11 7.35 -5.71
N SER A 102 -13.92 6.76 -5.53
CA SER A 102 -13.21 6.01 -6.58
C SER A 102 -13.70 4.57 -6.80
N TYR A 103 -14.78 4.14 -6.14
CA TYR A 103 -15.28 2.77 -6.22
C TYR A 103 -15.57 2.33 -7.67
N GLU A 104 -16.29 3.14 -8.44
CA GLU A 104 -16.62 2.82 -9.83
C GLU A 104 -15.36 2.64 -10.70
N GLU A 105 -14.40 3.54 -10.56
CA GLU A 105 -13.15 3.47 -11.32
C GLU A 105 -12.32 2.23 -10.95
N ARG A 106 -12.28 1.87 -9.67
CA ARG A 106 -11.58 0.66 -9.21
C ARG A 106 -12.20 -0.61 -9.76
N ARG A 107 -13.53 -0.71 -9.80
CA ARG A 107 -14.24 -1.82 -10.44
C ARG A 107 -13.96 -1.88 -11.94
N LYS A 108 -14.00 -0.74 -12.64
CA LYS A 108 -13.65 -0.67 -14.08
C LYS A 108 -12.24 -1.17 -14.35
N GLN A 109 -11.25 -0.74 -13.58
CA GLN A 109 -9.87 -1.19 -13.75
C GLN A 109 -9.70 -2.68 -13.43
N PHE A 110 -10.34 -3.17 -12.37
CA PHE A 110 -10.34 -4.59 -12.03
C PHE A 110 -10.93 -5.44 -13.17
N ASN A 111 -12.11 -5.08 -13.65
CA ASN A 111 -12.77 -5.78 -14.75
C ASN A 111 -11.96 -5.71 -16.04
N ARG A 112 -11.30 -4.58 -16.33
CA ARG A 112 -10.38 -4.46 -17.47
C ARG A 112 -9.22 -5.45 -17.37
N ILE A 113 -8.60 -5.59 -16.19
CA ILE A 113 -7.50 -6.53 -15.96
C ILE A 113 -7.94 -7.97 -16.23
N ILE A 114 -9.11 -8.36 -15.72
CA ILE A 114 -9.68 -9.70 -15.89
C ILE A 114 -10.04 -9.97 -17.36
N ILE A 115 -10.78 -9.07 -18.01
CA ILE A 115 -11.25 -9.25 -19.40
C ILE A 115 -10.10 -9.25 -20.39
N GLN A 116 -9.07 -8.45 -20.16
CA GLN A 116 -7.92 -8.35 -21.06
C GLN A 116 -6.85 -9.38 -20.78
N HIS A 117 -7.03 -10.27 -19.79
CA HIS A 117 -6.08 -11.33 -19.48
C HIS A 117 -4.66 -10.80 -19.23
N ILE A 118 -4.55 -9.60 -18.63
CA ILE A 118 -3.29 -8.82 -18.56
C ILE A 118 -2.16 -9.59 -17.86
N PHE A 119 -2.53 -10.46 -16.91
CA PHE A 119 -1.57 -11.21 -16.10
C PHE A 119 -1.55 -12.72 -16.41
N ASP A 120 -2.20 -13.19 -17.47
CA ASP A 120 -2.23 -14.62 -17.79
C ASP A 120 -0.83 -15.20 -18.02
N ASP A 121 0.10 -14.39 -18.55
CA ASP A 121 1.50 -14.80 -18.74
C ASP A 121 2.33 -14.77 -17.46
N ALA A 122 1.86 -14.11 -16.39
CA ALA A 122 2.59 -13.98 -15.13
C ALA A 122 2.50 -15.23 -14.25
N PHE A 123 1.57 -16.14 -14.53
CA PHE A 123 1.28 -17.33 -13.72
C PHE A 123 1.41 -18.65 -14.49
N LYS A 124 2.14 -18.64 -15.61
CA LYS A 124 2.51 -19.84 -16.36
C LYS A 124 3.69 -20.57 -15.74
#